data_AF-A0AA86UVP1-F1
#
_entry.id   AF-A0AA86UVP1-F1
#
_cell.length_a   1.000
_cell.length_b   1.000
_cell.length_c   1.000
_cell.angle_alpha   90.00
_cell.angle_beta   90.00
_cell.angle_gamma   90.00
#
_symmetry.space_group_name_H-M   'P 1'
#
loop_
_entity.id
_entity.type
_entity.pdbx_description
1 polymer ?
#
loop_
_entity_poly.entity_id
_entity_poly.type
_entity_poly.pdbx_seq_one_letter_code
_entity_poly.pdbx_strand_id
1 'polypeptide(L)'
;MVGQVAFGGRISDFLDSRCVSTIMGIILQNNLFEPRHQMCPRNANYVAPPFELNHSQTIEYIKKSFPDVELPSLFGLHENAELSYQKSESDSIVQYVQQMLPSDQGSAGLTVQQLDQKVLQQLNEIIAQLPKKLKADEITIPFNIKLADGSEMPSPYASVLRQECQRYNKLLGKISQFTALAVQGLAIMSNELEQVYKGILSNTLPQVIKSASYP
;
A
#
# COMPACT_ATOMS: atom_id res chain seq x y z
N MET A 1 9.05 29.65 11.35
CA MET A 1 9.10 29.49 12.83
C MET A 1 8.06 28.48 13.32
N VAL A 2 6.76 28.66 13.07
CA VAL A 2 5.69 27.78 13.60
C VAL A 2 5.82 26.33 13.08
N GLY A 3 5.97 26.12 11.77
CA GLY A 3 6.06 24.77 11.19
C GLY A 3 7.22 23.91 11.72
N GLN A 4 8.41 24.50 11.89
CA GLN A 4 9.60 23.76 12.33
C GLN A 4 9.75 23.67 13.86
N VAL A 5 9.36 24.71 14.62
CA VAL A 5 9.61 24.74 16.07
C VAL A 5 8.43 24.15 16.85
N ALA A 6 7.18 24.44 16.46
CA ALA A 6 6.00 23.95 17.18
C ALA A 6 5.61 22.51 16.79
N PHE A 7 5.80 22.14 15.52
CA PHE A 7 5.45 20.82 15.01
C PHE A 7 6.66 19.91 14.78
N GLY A 8 7.89 20.44 14.70
CA GLY A 8 9.08 19.66 14.38
C GLY A 8 9.45 18.58 15.41
N GLY A 9 9.07 18.74 16.68
CA GLY A 9 9.28 17.70 17.70
C GLY A 9 8.36 16.48 17.56
N ARG A 10 7.32 16.56 16.72
CA ARG A 10 6.35 15.46 16.48
C ARG A 10 6.48 14.82 15.10
N ILE A 11 7.28 15.41 14.22
CA ILE A 11 7.44 14.98 12.84
C ILE A 11 8.81 14.32 12.70
N SER A 12 8.81 13.03 12.36
CA SER A 12 10.04 12.24 12.22
C SER A 12 10.56 12.20 10.78
N ASP A 13 9.67 12.32 9.78
CA ASP A 13 10.03 12.28 8.36
C ASP A 13 10.30 13.68 7.80
N PHE A 14 11.37 13.80 7.01
CA PHE A 14 11.71 15.01 6.26
C PHE A 14 10.60 15.39 5.28
N LEU A 15 9.97 14.41 4.62
CA LEU A 15 8.91 14.68 3.65
C LEU A 15 7.68 15.29 4.32
N ASP A 16 7.30 14.79 5.49
CA ASP A 16 6.22 15.34 6.30
C ASP A 16 6.53 16.76 6.78
N SER A 17 7.78 16.99 7.21
CA SER A 17 8.24 18.32 7.64
C SER A 17 8.17 19.34 6.50
N ARG A 18 8.53 18.91 5.28
CA ARG A 18 8.40 19.71 4.06
C ARG A 18 6.93 19.98 3.72
N CYS A 19 6.05 18.98 3.83
CA CYS A 19 4.62 19.11 3.58
C CYS A 19 3.99 20.17 4.51
N VAL A 20 4.22 20.05 5.82
CA VAL A 20 3.73 21.01 6.82
C VAL A 20 4.26 22.41 6.57
N SER A 21 5.55 22.54 6.24
CA SER A 21 6.15 23.84 5.92
C SER A 21 5.50 24.48 4.68
N THR A 22 5.15 23.67 3.68
CA THR A 22 4.49 24.13 2.45
C THR A 22 3.06 24.56 2.72
N ILE A 23 2.28 23.76 3.46
CA ILE A 23 0.90 24.10 3.85
C ILE A 23 0.88 25.40 4.66
N MET A 24 1.77 25.54 5.64
CA MET A 24 1.89 26.77 6.44
C MET A 24 2.27 27.98 5.59
N GLY A 25 3.13 27.81 4.58
CA GLY A 25 3.48 28.89 3.65
C GLY A 25 2.34 29.32 2.73
N ILE A 26 1.40 28.42 2.42
CA ILE A 26 0.19 28.74 1.65
C ILE A 26 -0.82 29.50 2.52
N ILE A 27 -0.98 29.11 3.78
CA ILE A 27 -1.97 29.73 4.70
C ILE A 27 -1.47 31.08 5.24
N LEU A 28 -0.20 31.16 5.65
CA LEU A 28 0.40 32.34 6.27
C LEU A 28 1.03 33.25 5.21
N GLN A 29 0.21 33.75 4.29
CA GLN A 29 0.61 34.75 3.29
C GLN A 29 0.39 36.17 3.80
N ASN A 30 1.19 37.13 3.30
CA ASN A 30 1.00 38.54 3.65
C ASN A 30 -0.39 39.07 3.25
N ASN A 31 -0.98 38.48 2.20
CA ASN A 31 -2.30 38.86 1.69
C ASN A 31 -3.46 38.30 2.54
N LEU A 32 -3.16 37.53 3.60
CA LEU A 32 -4.15 37.01 4.54
C LEU A 32 -4.97 38.13 5.20
N PHE A 33 -4.36 39.31 5.37
CA PHE A 33 -5.00 40.47 5.98
C PHE A 33 -5.84 41.31 5.01
N GLU A 34 -5.88 40.93 3.73
CA GLU A 34 -6.69 41.64 2.74
C GLU A 34 -8.18 41.27 2.88
N PRO A 35 -9.09 42.25 2.74
CA PRO A 35 -10.52 41.98 2.76
C PRO A 35 -10.89 41.03 1.61
N ARG A 36 -11.62 39.95 1.94
CA ARG A 36 -12.02 38.87 1.01
C ARG A 36 -10.86 38.01 0.48
N HIS A 37 -9.80 37.82 1.26
CA HIS A 37 -8.78 36.82 0.92
C HIS A 37 -9.42 35.43 0.75
N GLN A 38 -9.22 34.83 -0.43
CA GLN A 38 -9.64 33.47 -0.73
C GLN A 38 -8.60 32.51 -0.14
N MET A 39 -9.01 31.73 0.86
CA MET A 39 -8.15 30.73 1.48
C MET A 39 -7.81 29.59 0.52
N CYS A 40 -8.64 29.38 -0.50
CA CYS A 40 -8.46 28.34 -1.51
C CYS A 40 -8.66 28.90 -2.92
N PRO A 41 -7.63 28.92 -3.78
CA PRO A 41 -7.74 29.47 -5.13
C PRO A 41 -8.70 28.68 -6.03
N ARG A 42 -8.97 27.41 -5.69
CA ARG A 42 -9.86 26.53 -6.46
C ARG A 42 -11.31 26.53 -5.96
N ASN A 43 -11.59 27.13 -4.80
CA ASN A 43 -12.93 27.15 -4.23
C ASN A 43 -13.25 28.56 -3.70
N ALA A 44 -14.03 29.30 -4.49
CA ALA A 44 -14.40 30.69 -4.21
C ALA A 44 -15.27 30.87 -2.96
N ASN A 45 -15.80 29.78 -2.39
CA ASN A 45 -16.65 29.83 -1.20
C ASN A 45 -15.83 29.93 0.11
N TYR A 46 -14.55 29.57 0.08
CA TYR A 46 -13.69 29.65 1.27
C TYR A 46 -13.01 31.02 1.38
N VAL A 47 -13.75 31.97 1.94
CA VAL A 47 -13.30 33.34 2.16
C VAL A 47 -13.05 33.58 3.65
N ALA A 48 -11.96 34.28 3.97
CA ALA A 48 -11.66 34.66 5.35
C ALA A 48 -12.78 35.55 5.95
N PRO A 49 -13.20 35.31 7.21
CA PRO A 49 -14.21 36.14 7.86
C PRO A 49 -13.71 37.59 8.01
N PRO A 50 -14.59 38.60 7.92
CA PRO A 50 -14.20 39.99 8.16
C PRO A 50 -13.65 40.19 9.59
N PHE A 51 -12.64 41.05 9.73
CA PHE A 51 -11.95 41.31 11.00
C PHE A 51 -12.82 41.95 12.10
N GLU A 52 -13.98 42.49 11.73
CA GLU A 52 -14.88 43.21 12.63
C GLU A 52 -15.85 42.29 13.39
N LEU A 53 -15.89 40.99 13.07
CA LEU A 53 -16.83 40.05 13.70
C LEU A 53 -16.36 39.65 15.10
N ASN A 54 -17.30 39.64 16.04
CA ASN A 54 -17.09 39.02 17.35
C ASN A 54 -16.94 37.49 17.22
N HIS A 55 -16.41 36.83 18.26
CA HIS A 55 -16.20 35.37 18.27
C HIS A 55 -17.47 34.58 17.90
N SER A 56 -18.62 34.92 18.50
CA SER A 56 -19.90 34.26 18.21
C SER A 56 -20.34 34.46 16.75
N GLN A 57 -20.18 35.67 16.22
CA GLN A 57 -20.53 36.02 14.84
C GLN A 57 -19.60 35.30 13.85
N THR A 58 -18.32 35.11 14.20
CA THR A 58 -17.36 34.37 13.39
C THR A 58 -17.77 32.90 13.27
N ILE A 59 -18.21 32.28 14.37
CA ILE A 59 -18.72 30.90 14.35
C ILE A 59 -19.97 30.79 13.47
N GLU A 60 -20.89 31.75 13.58
CA GLU A 60 -22.10 31.77 12.75
C GLU A 60 -21.78 31.95 11.26
N TYR A 61 -20.80 32.80 10.93
CA TYR A 61 -20.29 32.97 9.58
C TYR A 61 -19.72 31.67 9.02
N ILE A 62 -18.83 31.00 9.76
CA ILE A 62 -18.22 29.72 9.37
C ILE A 62 -19.31 28.69 9.04
N LYS A 63 -20.32 28.56 9.92
CA LYS A 63 -21.43 27.61 9.74
C LYS A 63 -22.32 27.92 8.53
N LYS A 64 -22.48 29.19 8.17
CA LYS A 64 -23.36 29.62 7.09
C LYS A 64 -22.65 29.68 5.73
N SER A 65 -21.35 30.00 5.74
CA SER A 65 -20.57 30.28 4.53
C SER A 65 -19.80 29.06 4.02
N PHE A 66 -19.42 28.11 4.87
CA PHE A 66 -18.72 26.91 4.42
C PHE A 66 -19.68 25.74 4.13
N PRO A 67 -19.41 24.94 3.08
CA PRO A 67 -20.19 23.74 2.80
C PRO A 67 -19.93 22.65 3.84
N ASP A 68 -20.93 21.82 4.12
CA ASP A 68 -20.81 20.66 5.03
C ASP A 68 -19.88 19.57 4.46
N VAL A 69 -19.76 19.50 3.12
CA VAL A 69 -18.88 18.56 2.42
C VAL A 69 -17.70 19.32 1.86
N GLU A 70 -16.51 18.99 2.35
CA GLU A 70 -15.26 19.61 1.94
C GLU A 70 -14.68 18.90 0.71
N LEU A 71 -14.13 19.66 -0.23
CA LEU A 71 -13.44 19.10 -1.39
C LEU A 71 -11.96 18.83 -1.06
N PRO A 72 -11.33 17.77 -1.62
CA PRO A 72 -9.90 17.50 -1.41
C PRO A 72 -8.99 18.67 -1.78
N SER A 73 -9.44 19.54 -2.69
CA SER A 73 -8.70 20.73 -3.08
C SER A 73 -8.49 21.74 -1.94
N LEU A 74 -9.32 21.70 -0.88
CA LEU A 74 -9.13 22.51 0.32
C LEU A 74 -7.80 22.18 1.01
N PHE A 75 -7.42 20.90 0.98
CA PHE A 75 -6.17 20.39 1.54
C PHE A 75 -5.00 20.43 0.55
N GLY A 76 -5.20 21.03 -0.63
CA GLY A 76 -4.21 21.03 -1.72
C GLY A 76 -4.07 19.68 -2.42
N LEU A 77 -5.02 18.76 -2.24
CA LEU A 77 -5.02 17.44 -2.87
C LEU A 77 -5.77 17.46 -4.22
N HIS A 78 -5.41 16.51 -5.09
CA HIS A 78 -6.14 16.26 -6.33
C HIS A 78 -7.49 15.58 -6.03
N GLU A 79 -8.50 15.78 -6.87
CA GLU A 79 -9.84 15.15 -6.72
C GLU A 79 -9.77 13.61 -6.69
N ASN A 80 -8.75 13.02 -7.32
CA ASN A 80 -8.47 11.57 -7.30
C ASN A 80 -8.16 11.04 -5.88
N ALA A 81 -7.81 11.91 -4.93
CA ALA A 81 -7.61 11.51 -3.54
C ALA A 81 -8.93 10.98 -2.95
N GLU A 82 -10.06 11.60 -3.30
CA GLU A 82 -11.39 11.15 -2.86
C GLU A 82 -11.72 9.77 -3.40
N LEU A 83 -11.47 9.53 -4.70
CA LEU A 83 -11.68 8.21 -5.30
C LEU A 83 -10.80 7.14 -4.64
N SER A 84 -9.56 7.49 -4.28
CA SER A 84 -8.65 6.57 -3.58
C SER A 84 -9.14 6.27 -2.16
N TYR A 85 -9.66 7.27 -1.46
CA TYR A 85 -10.27 7.13 -0.15
C TYR A 85 -11.51 6.23 -0.21
N GLN A 86 -12.47 6.52 -1.10
CA GLN A 86 -13.68 5.73 -1.30
C GLN A 86 -13.38 4.28 -1.67
N LYS A 87 -12.34 4.06 -2.48
CA LYS A 87 -11.87 2.71 -2.80
C LYS A 87 -11.35 1.98 -1.56
N SER A 88 -10.49 2.63 -0.77
CA SER A 88 -9.96 2.05 0.46
C SER A 88 -11.06 1.74 1.49
N GLU A 89 -12.05 2.62 1.61
CA GLU A 89 -13.22 2.42 2.47
C GLU A 89 -14.07 1.24 1.98
N SER A 90 -14.36 1.19 0.67
CA SER A 90 -15.09 0.08 0.05
C SER A 90 -14.36 -1.25 0.25
N ASP A 91 -13.04 -1.29 0.04
CA ASP A 91 -12.22 -2.48 0.27
C ASP A 91 -12.27 -2.90 1.74
N SER A 92 -12.25 -1.94 2.68
CA SER A 92 -12.37 -2.21 4.12
C SER A 92 -13.74 -2.79 4.48
N ILE A 93 -14.82 -2.25 3.92
CA ILE A 93 -16.18 -2.77 4.09
C ILE A 93 -16.27 -4.20 3.58
N VAL A 94 -15.75 -4.48 2.38
CA VAL A 94 -15.73 -5.83 1.81
C VAL A 94 -14.96 -6.79 2.72
N GLN A 95 -13.81 -6.37 3.26
CA GLN A 95 -13.06 -7.17 4.23
C GLN A 95 -13.84 -7.44 5.51
N TYR A 96 -14.53 -6.44 6.07
CA TYR A 96 -15.37 -6.62 7.26
C TYR A 96 -16.53 -7.58 6.98
N VAL A 97 -17.20 -7.45 5.83
CA VAL A 97 -18.26 -8.38 5.41
C VAL A 97 -17.71 -9.81 5.28
N GLN A 98 -16.53 -9.98 4.67
CA GLN A 98 -15.87 -11.29 4.58
C GLN A 98 -15.56 -11.89 5.95
N GLN A 99 -15.16 -11.08 6.94
CA GLN A 99 -14.89 -11.54 8.30
C GLN A 99 -16.15 -11.91 9.09
N MET A 100 -17.29 -11.26 8.80
CA MET A 100 -18.57 -11.58 9.42
C MET A 100 -19.23 -12.84 8.86
N LEU A 101 -18.84 -13.29 7.66
CA LEU A 101 -19.34 -14.54 7.11
C LEU A 101 -18.88 -15.71 7.98
N PRO A 102 -19.79 -16.59 8.44
CA PRO A 102 -19.41 -17.74 9.25
C PRO A 102 -18.47 -18.64 8.45
N SER A 103 -17.26 -18.85 8.98
CA SER A 103 -16.23 -19.69 8.36
C SER A 103 -16.64 -21.16 8.21
N ASP A 104 -17.77 -21.55 8.81
CA ASP A 104 -18.27 -22.92 8.94
C ASP A 104 -19.53 -23.20 8.10
N GLN A 105 -20.08 -22.19 7.40
CA GLN A 105 -21.04 -22.48 6.33
C GLN A 105 -20.26 -22.78 5.06
N GLY A 106 -20.05 -24.08 4.85
CA GLY A 106 -19.54 -24.64 3.61
C GLY A 106 -20.12 -23.89 2.42
N SER A 107 -19.24 -23.25 1.67
CA SER A 107 -19.60 -22.61 0.41
C SER A 107 -20.41 -23.62 -0.41
N ALA A 108 -21.68 -23.31 -0.65
CA ALA A 108 -22.53 -24.03 -1.59
C ALA A 108 -22.75 -25.54 -1.34
N GLY A 109 -22.92 -25.98 -0.09
CA GLY A 109 -23.27 -27.39 0.18
C GLY A 109 -22.21 -28.40 -0.29
N LEU A 110 -20.98 -27.92 -0.50
CA LEU A 110 -19.85 -28.75 -0.87
C LEU A 110 -19.35 -29.49 0.37
N THR A 111 -19.17 -30.80 0.26
CA THR A 111 -18.54 -31.58 1.34
C THR A 111 -17.09 -31.12 1.53
N VAL A 112 -16.51 -31.35 2.72
CA VAL A 112 -15.10 -31.04 3.02
C VAL A 112 -14.17 -31.60 1.93
N GLN A 113 -14.50 -32.79 1.40
CA GLN A 113 -13.77 -33.44 0.30
C GLN A 113 -13.79 -32.65 -1.01
N GLN A 114 -14.90 -31.98 -1.34
CA GLN A 114 -15.01 -31.16 -2.55
C GLN A 114 -14.26 -29.83 -2.42
N LEU A 115 -14.20 -29.27 -1.21
CA LEU A 115 -13.36 -28.09 -0.92
C LEU A 115 -11.88 -28.43 -1.09
N ASP A 116 -11.45 -29.56 -0.53
CA ASP A 116 -10.07 -30.05 -0.68
C ASP A 116 -9.74 -30.31 -2.16
N GLN A 117 -10.64 -30.94 -2.91
CA GLN A 117 -10.44 -31.18 -4.33
C GLN A 117 -10.29 -29.87 -5.14
N LYS A 118 -11.08 -28.84 -4.80
CA LYS A 118 -10.99 -27.52 -5.43
C LYS A 118 -9.68 -26.81 -5.10
N VAL A 119 -9.24 -26.85 -3.85
CA VAL A 119 -7.95 -26.29 -3.41
C VAL A 119 -6.80 -27.00 -4.13
N LEU A 120 -6.86 -28.32 -4.27
CA LEU A 120 -5.87 -29.10 -5.02
C LEU A 120 -5.83 -28.74 -6.50
N GLN A 121 -6.98 -28.53 -7.15
CA GLN A 121 -7.03 -28.07 -8.54
C GLN A 121 -6.36 -26.69 -8.68
N GLN A 122 -6.71 -25.74 -7.82
CA GLN A 122 -6.12 -24.40 -7.83
C GLN A 122 -4.61 -24.45 -7.56
N LEU A 123 -4.15 -25.29 -6.63
CA LEU A 123 -2.73 -25.51 -6.37
C LEU A 123 -1.99 -26.03 -7.60
N ASN A 124 -2.57 -26.99 -8.32
CA ASN A 124 -1.97 -27.54 -9.54
C ASN A 124 -1.91 -26.51 -10.67
N GLU A 125 -2.93 -25.66 -10.82
CA GLU A 125 -2.90 -24.54 -11.76
C GLU A 125 -1.81 -23.53 -11.41
N ILE A 126 -1.67 -23.18 -10.13
CA ILE A 126 -0.60 -22.30 -9.64
C ILE A 126 0.76 -22.92 -9.94
N ILE A 127 0.97 -24.21 -9.64
CA ILE A 127 2.23 -24.91 -9.95
C ILE A 127 2.53 -24.89 -11.44
N ALA A 128 1.53 -25.11 -12.29
CA ALA A 128 1.70 -25.12 -13.74
C ALA A 128 2.06 -23.75 -14.30
N GLN A 129 1.54 -22.67 -13.71
CA GLN A 129 1.86 -21.30 -14.09
C GLN A 129 3.16 -20.77 -13.46
N LEU A 130 3.76 -21.47 -12.48
CA LEU A 130 5.00 -21.03 -11.86
C LEU A 130 6.14 -21.02 -12.88
N PRO A 131 6.83 -19.88 -13.06
CA PRO A 131 7.99 -19.83 -13.93
C PRO A 131 9.13 -20.70 -13.39
N LYS A 132 9.93 -21.25 -14.31
CA LYS A 132 11.13 -22.02 -13.96
C LYS A 132 12.10 -21.15 -13.16
N LYS A 133 12.80 -21.77 -12.21
CA LYS A 133 13.86 -21.10 -11.41
C LYS A 133 14.85 -20.43 -12.35
N LEU A 134 15.13 -19.15 -12.11
CA LEU A 134 16.10 -18.38 -12.89
C LEU A 134 17.49 -18.90 -12.54
N LYS A 135 18.20 -19.52 -13.49
CA LYS A 135 19.59 -19.90 -13.24
C LYS A 135 20.46 -18.65 -13.29
N ALA A 136 21.04 -18.29 -12.15
CA ALA A 136 21.97 -17.17 -12.04
C ALA A 136 23.16 -17.31 -13.00
N ASP A 137 23.48 -18.54 -13.41
CA ASP A 137 24.62 -18.87 -14.29
C ASP A 137 24.31 -18.69 -15.79
N GLU A 138 23.03 -18.61 -16.20
CA GLU A 138 22.63 -18.35 -17.59
C GLU A 138 22.57 -16.85 -17.94
N ILE A 139 22.91 -15.99 -16.97
CA ILE A 139 22.86 -14.54 -17.12
C ILE A 139 24.15 -14.07 -17.79
N THR A 140 24.07 -13.88 -19.11
CA THR A 140 25.14 -13.41 -20.02
C THR A 140 25.53 -11.94 -19.80
N ILE A 141 25.65 -11.48 -18.56
CA ILE A 141 26.19 -10.16 -18.27
C ILE A 141 27.65 -10.36 -17.87
N PRO A 142 28.62 -9.73 -18.55
CA PRO A 142 30.01 -9.80 -18.11
C PRO A 142 30.09 -9.30 -16.67
N PHE A 143 30.50 -10.19 -15.78
CA PHE A 143 30.56 -9.93 -14.34
C PHE A 143 31.52 -8.77 -14.03
N ASN A 144 32.58 -8.62 -14.82
CA ASN A 144 33.61 -7.61 -14.64
C ASN A 144 33.48 -6.51 -15.70
N ILE A 145 33.45 -5.26 -15.24
CA ILE A 145 33.66 -4.09 -16.09
C ILE A 145 35.14 -3.72 -15.96
N LYS A 146 35.81 -3.52 -17.10
CA LYS A 146 37.16 -2.98 -17.11
C LYS A 146 37.08 -1.46 -16.90
N LEU A 147 37.64 -0.96 -15.82
CA LEU A 147 37.82 0.48 -15.64
C LEU A 147 38.92 0.98 -16.57
N ALA A 148 38.93 2.30 -16.84
CA ALA A 148 39.96 2.97 -17.63
C ALA A 148 41.40 2.75 -17.08
N ASP A 149 41.50 2.41 -15.80
CA ASP A 149 42.75 2.14 -15.07
C ASP A 149 43.23 0.68 -15.20
N GLY A 150 42.56 -0.16 -16.01
CA GLY A 150 42.92 -1.56 -16.22
C GLY A 150 42.51 -2.52 -15.10
N SER A 151 41.93 -2.01 -14.01
CA SER A 151 41.36 -2.82 -12.93
C SER A 151 39.98 -3.37 -13.30
N GLU A 152 39.75 -4.64 -12.97
CA GLU A 152 38.45 -5.29 -13.13
C GLU A 152 37.64 -5.13 -11.84
N MET A 153 36.48 -4.48 -11.92
CA MET A 153 35.53 -4.40 -10.81
C MET A 153 34.25 -5.15 -11.16
N PRO A 154 33.66 -5.93 -10.23
CA PRO A 154 32.35 -6.54 -10.46
C PRO A 154 31.31 -5.44 -10.69
N SER A 155 30.55 -5.55 -11.78
CA SER A 155 29.51 -4.59 -12.14
C SER A 155 28.46 -4.50 -11.01
N PRO A 156 28.18 -3.30 -10.46
CA PRO A 156 27.12 -3.11 -9.48
C PRO A 156 25.78 -3.66 -9.97
N TYR A 157 25.48 -3.49 -11.27
CA TYR A 157 24.27 -4.00 -11.91
C TYR A 157 24.22 -5.54 -11.92
N ALA A 158 25.33 -6.21 -12.25
CA ALA A 158 25.40 -7.67 -12.21
C ALA A 158 25.25 -8.20 -10.77
N SER A 159 25.77 -7.46 -9.79
CA SER A 159 25.68 -7.84 -8.38
C SER A 159 24.25 -7.74 -7.83
N VAL A 160 23.53 -6.65 -8.13
CA VAL A 160 22.12 -6.46 -7.74
C VAL A 160 21.25 -7.49 -8.43
N LEU A 161 21.44 -7.71 -9.74
CA LEU A 161 20.65 -8.68 -10.49
C LEU A 161 20.83 -10.11 -9.95
N ARG A 162 22.06 -10.49 -9.56
CA ARG A 162 22.31 -11.79 -8.91
C ARG A 162 21.59 -11.90 -7.56
N GLN A 163 21.60 -10.84 -6.75
CA GLN A 163 20.87 -10.79 -5.47
C GLN A 163 19.36 -10.91 -5.68
N GLU A 164 18.81 -10.21 -6.66
CA GLU A 164 17.39 -10.28 -7.01
C GLU A 164 17.01 -11.68 -7.53
N CYS A 165 17.83 -12.29 -8.39
CA CYS A 165 17.61 -13.68 -8.83
C CYS A 165 17.66 -14.67 -7.66
N GLN A 166 18.60 -14.50 -6.72
CA GLN A 166 18.66 -15.34 -5.50
C GLN A 166 17.41 -15.16 -4.63
N ARG A 167 16.96 -13.92 -4.42
CA ARG A 167 15.75 -13.61 -3.65
C ARG A 167 14.50 -14.17 -4.32
N TYR A 168 14.38 -14.03 -5.63
CA TYR A 168 13.29 -14.59 -6.43
C TYR A 168 13.27 -16.12 -6.40
N ASN A 169 14.42 -16.77 -6.55
CA ASN A 169 14.52 -18.22 -6.44
C ASN A 169 14.19 -18.75 -5.05
N LYS A 170 14.51 -17.99 -3.99
CA LYS A 170 14.12 -18.33 -2.61
C LYS A 170 12.60 -18.27 -2.45
N LEU A 171 11.93 -17.26 -3.03
CA LEU A 171 10.48 -17.15 -3.05
C LEU A 171 9.85 -18.32 -3.83
N LEU A 172 10.30 -18.59 -5.05
CA LEU A 172 9.81 -19.71 -5.87
C LEU A 172 10.02 -21.07 -5.16
N GLY A 173 11.16 -21.25 -4.50
CA GLY A 173 11.45 -22.44 -3.71
C GLY A 173 10.42 -22.66 -2.61
N LYS A 174 10.14 -21.63 -1.81
CA LYS A 174 9.12 -21.69 -0.75
C LYS A 174 7.74 -22.03 -1.32
N ILE A 175 7.31 -21.34 -2.37
CA ILE A 175 5.99 -21.60 -3.00
C ILE A 175 5.92 -23.06 -3.47
N SER A 176 6.92 -23.54 -4.21
CA SER A 176 6.94 -24.92 -4.73
C SER A 176 6.92 -25.98 -3.62
N GLN A 177 7.58 -25.71 -2.48
CA GLN A 177 7.62 -26.63 -1.35
C GLN A 177 6.26 -26.72 -0.67
N PHE A 178 5.60 -25.59 -0.40
CA PHE A 178 4.29 -25.57 0.23
C PHE A 178 3.22 -26.23 -0.66
N THR A 179 3.25 -25.96 -1.97
CA THR A 179 2.29 -26.53 -2.91
C THR A 179 2.50 -28.04 -3.08
N ALA A 180 3.74 -28.53 -3.12
CA ALA A 180 4.03 -29.96 -3.23
C ALA A 180 3.65 -30.74 -1.95
N LEU A 181 3.90 -30.18 -0.77
CA LEU A 181 3.53 -30.79 0.51
C LEU A 181 2.00 -30.84 0.70
N ALA A 182 1.30 -29.79 0.26
CA ALA A 182 -0.16 -29.75 0.31
C ALA A 182 -0.82 -30.78 -0.63
N VAL A 183 -0.27 -30.99 -1.84
CA VAL A 183 -0.81 -31.95 -2.82
C VAL A 183 -0.63 -33.41 -2.38
N GLN A 184 0.47 -33.73 -1.69
CA GLN A 184 0.75 -35.10 -1.30
C GLN A 184 -0.02 -35.57 -0.05
N GLY A 185 -0.69 -34.67 0.69
CA GLY A 185 -1.41 -35.02 1.92
C GLY A 185 -0.52 -35.61 3.04
N LEU A 186 0.81 -35.54 2.86
CA LEU A 186 1.80 -36.24 3.68
C LEU A 186 2.32 -35.42 4.86
N ALA A 187 2.08 -34.11 4.89
CA ALA A 187 2.50 -33.26 5.99
C ALA A 187 1.37 -33.11 7.03
N ILE A 188 1.69 -33.40 8.30
CA ILE A 188 0.88 -33.00 9.45
C ILE A 188 0.62 -31.49 9.31
N MET A 189 -0.65 -31.08 9.36
CA MET A 189 -1.10 -29.71 9.13
C MET A 189 -0.34 -28.75 10.03
N SER A 190 0.68 -28.09 9.48
CA SER A 190 1.44 -27.06 10.19
C SER A 190 0.66 -25.75 10.15
N ASN A 191 0.85 -24.88 11.14
CA ASN A 191 0.21 -23.56 11.16
C ASN A 191 0.48 -22.75 9.88
N GLU A 192 1.64 -22.94 9.24
CA GLU A 192 1.98 -22.28 7.97
C GLU A 192 1.14 -22.83 6.80
N LEU A 193 0.94 -24.15 6.72
CA LEU A 193 0.12 -24.78 5.69
C LEU A 193 -1.36 -24.44 5.85
N GLU A 194 -1.85 -24.34 7.10
CA GLU A 194 -3.23 -23.94 7.37
C GLU A 194 -3.50 -22.50 6.92
N GLN A 195 -2.55 -21.58 7.12
CA GLN A 195 -2.64 -20.22 6.61
C GLN A 195 -2.65 -20.17 5.08
N VAL A 196 -1.86 -21.03 4.43
CA VAL A 196 -1.87 -21.14 2.96
C VAL A 196 -3.19 -21.70 2.45
N TYR A 197 -3.72 -22.75 3.10
CA TYR A 197 -5.02 -23.34 2.77
C TYR A 197 -6.17 -22.33 2.91
N LYS A 198 -6.24 -21.62 4.05
CA LYS A 198 -7.21 -20.53 4.27
C LYS A 198 -7.04 -19.39 3.27
N GLY A 199 -5.80 -19.04 2.91
CA GLY A 199 -5.50 -18.04 1.89
C GLY A 199 -6.04 -18.44 0.51
N ILE A 200 -5.81 -19.68 0.09
CA ILE A 200 -6.30 -20.19 -1.20
C ILE A 200 -7.84 -20.24 -1.22
N LEU A 201 -8.47 -20.71 -0.14
CA LEU A 201 -9.94 -20.71 -0.02
C LEU A 201 -10.55 -19.31 -0.09
N SER A 202 -9.90 -18.33 0.54
CA SER A 202 -10.34 -16.93 0.53
C SER A 202 -9.84 -16.13 -0.68
N ASN A 203 -9.12 -16.74 -1.61
CA ASN A 203 -8.40 -16.08 -2.71
C ASN A 203 -7.50 -14.91 -2.25
N THR A 204 -6.91 -15.01 -1.06
CA THR A 204 -5.98 -14.02 -0.51
C THR A 204 -4.54 -14.55 -0.51
N LEU A 205 -3.57 -13.65 -0.58
CA LEU A 205 -2.15 -14.03 -0.49
C LEU A 205 -1.81 -14.41 0.97
N PRO A 206 -1.32 -15.63 1.24
CA PRO A 206 -0.92 -16.04 2.58
C PRO A 206 0.22 -15.19 3.13
N GLN A 207 0.17 -14.88 4.43
CA GLN A 207 1.19 -14.04 5.09
C GLN A 207 2.61 -14.63 4.99
N VAL A 208 2.73 -15.96 5.01
CA VAL A 208 4.01 -16.67 4.85
C VAL A 208 4.66 -16.35 3.49
N ILE A 209 3.86 -16.24 2.42
CA ILE A 209 4.33 -15.87 1.09
C ILE A 209 4.58 -14.36 1.03
N LYS A 210 3.70 -13.54 1.62
CA LYS A 210 3.85 -12.08 1.69
C LYS A 210 5.13 -11.64 2.41
N SER A 211 5.53 -12.34 3.48
CA SER A 211 6.79 -12.06 4.19
C SER A 211 8.04 -12.42 3.38
N ALA A 212 7.91 -13.36 2.45
CA ALA A 212 8.99 -13.75 1.55
C ALA A 212 9.03 -12.90 0.26
N SER A 213 7.93 -12.20 -0.06
CA SER A 213 7.81 -11.36 -1.25
C SER A 213 8.44 -9.98 -1.06
N TYR A 214 8.34 -9.13 -2.09
CA TYR A 214 8.68 -7.72 -1.97
C TYR A 214 7.68 -7.02 -1.04
N PRO A 215 8.13 -6.00 -0.28
CA PRO A 215 7.23 -5.08 0.41
C PRO A 215 6.31 -4.35 -0.58
#